data_AF-A0A966PKK9-F1
#
_entry.id   AF-A0A966PKK9-F1
#
_cell.length_a   1.000
_cell.length_b   1.000
_cell.length_c   1.000
_cell.angle_alpha   90.00
_cell.angle_beta   90.00
_cell.angle_gamma   90.00
#
_symmetry.space_group_name_H-M   'P 1'
#
loop_
_entity.id
_entity.type
_entity.pdbx_description
1 polymer ?
#
loop_
_entity_poly.entity_id
_entity_poly.type
_entity_poly.pdbx_seq_one_letter_code
_entity_poly.pdbx_strand_id
1 'polypeptide(L)'
;KIADKNIVIVSGLLGLVAAGDPTPDYRLKIGASLAPMGKLSSWWREEISGALNKYCAGAVVVNLLPQEHSAAFVADSESIKSYFHVDLATKSGTAGGHDAKAAKGRLARHLLLNRTDPVKALKSFKDPKFKVRVLDQF
;
A
#
# COMPACT_ATOMS: atom_id res chain seq x y z
N LYS A 1 -14.64 8.00 -7.36
CA LYS A 1 -14.36 7.63 -8.78
C LYS A 1 -12.88 7.47 -9.10
N ILE A 2 -12.01 8.49 -8.92
CA ILE A 2 -10.56 8.30 -9.19
C ILE A 2 -9.91 7.44 -8.09
N ALA A 3 -10.19 7.73 -6.82
CA ALA A 3 -9.69 6.94 -5.70
C ALA A 3 -10.08 5.46 -5.83
N ASP A 4 -11.32 5.18 -6.21
CA ASP A 4 -11.91 3.84 -6.34
C ASP A 4 -11.10 2.94 -7.28
N LYS A 5 -10.43 3.50 -8.30
CA LYS A 5 -9.60 2.72 -9.24
C LYS A 5 -8.11 2.69 -8.87
N ASN A 6 -7.66 3.56 -7.97
CA ASN A 6 -6.23 3.83 -7.74
C ASN A 6 -5.78 3.59 -6.29
N ILE A 7 -6.71 3.33 -5.37
CA ILE A 7 -6.41 2.92 -4.00
C ILE A 7 -6.95 1.50 -3.82
N VAL A 8 -6.02 0.60 -3.48
CA VAL A 8 -6.32 -0.77 -3.08
C VAL A 8 -5.83 -0.96 -1.64
N ILE A 9 -6.64 -1.64 -0.83
CA ILE A 9 -6.43 -1.86 0.59
C ILE A 9 -6.36 -3.37 0.83
N VAL A 10 -5.31 -3.82 1.52
CA VAL A 10 -5.23 -5.19 2.00
C VAL A 10 -6.21 -5.39 3.15
N SER A 11 -7.08 -6.39 3.02
CA SER A 11 -8.13 -6.75 3.97
C SER A 11 -7.87 -8.15 4.54
N GLY A 12 -7.99 -8.30 5.86
CA GLY A 12 -7.85 -9.63 6.48
C GLY A 12 -8.98 -10.60 6.12
N LEU A 13 -10.20 -10.08 5.90
CA LEU A 13 -11.38 -10.87 5.58
C LEU A 13 -11.57 -11.05 4.06
N LEU A 14 -11.33 -10.00 3.28
CA LEU A 14 -11.67 -9.95 1.85
C LEU A 14 -10.43 -10.09 0.94
N GLY A 15 -9.23 -10.20 1.52
CA GLY A 15 -7.96 -10.21 0.79
C GLY A 15 -7.59 -8.81 0.28
N LEU A 16 -8.32 -8.31 -0.71
CA LEU A 16 -8.16 -6.97 -1.30
C LEU A 16 -9.51 -6.29 -1.46
N VAL A 17 -9.55 -4.99 -1.22
CA VAL A 17 -10.68 -4.13 -1.59
C VAL A 17 -10.18 -2.86 -2.25
N ALA A 18 -10.86 -2.43 -3.30
CA ALA A 18 -10.69 -1.10 -3.84
C ALA A 18 -11.39 -0.06 -2.96
N ALA A 19 -10.98 1.21 -3.03
CA ALA A 19 -11.54 2.26 -2.16
C ALA A 19 -13.06 2.52 -2.33
N GLY A 20 -13.66 2.03 -3.42
CA GLY A 20 -15.10 2.12 -3.65
C GLY A 20 -15.88 0.84 -3.32
N ASP A 21 -15.22 -0.24 -2.92
CA ASP A 21 -15.89 -1.53 -2.72
C ASP A 21 -16.70 -1.53 -1.41
N PRO A 22 -17.91 -2.10 -1.41
CA PRO A 22 -18.69 -2.29 -0.20
C PRO A 22 -17.92 -3.23 0.74
N THR A 23 -17.71 -2.79 1.98
CA THR A 23 -17.03 -3.56 3.01
C THR A 23 -17.97 -3.73 4.20
N PRO A 24 -18.23 -4.96 4.69
CA PRO A 24 -19.07 -5.16 5.85
C PRO A 24 -18.37 -4.66 7.12
N ASP A 25 -19.12 -4.48 8.20
CA ASP A 25 -18.53 -4.24 9.51
C ASP A 25 -17.83 -5.53 9.99
N TYR A 26 -16.51 -5.48 10.13
CA TYR A 26 -15.72 -6.61 10.66
C TYR A 26 -14.46 -6.15 11.38
N ARG A 27 -13.88 -7.05 12.18
CA ARG A 27 -12.57 -6.85 12.81
C ARG A 27 -11.69 -8.07 12.61
N LEU A 28 -10.93 -8.08 11.51
CA LEU A 28 -9.95 -9.12 11.23
C LEU A 28 -8.69 -8.51 10.59
N LYS A 29 -7.58 -8.51 11.33
CA LYS A 29 -6.30 -8.00 10.83
C LYS A 29 -5.68 -9.03 9.88
N ILE A 30 -5.04 -8.58 8.80
CA ILE A 30 -4.29 -9.47 7.90
C ILE A 30 -3.12 -10.19 8.62
N GLY A 31 -2.59 -9.60 9.70
CA GLY A 31 -1.57 -10.25 10.54
C GLY A 31 -2.13 -11.25 11.56
N ALA A 32 -3.44 -11.47 11.63
CA ALA A 32 -4.04 -12.42 12.56
C ALA A 32 -3.71 -13.87 12.18
N SER A 33 -3.69 -14.76 13.17
CA SER A 33 -3.56 -16.19 12.97
C SER A 33 -4.87 -16.87 13.34
N LEU A 34 -5.45 -17.65 12.42
CA LEU A 34 -6.70 -18.38 12.63
C LEU A 34 -6.45 -19.87 12.41
N ALA A 35 -6.86 -20.72 13.35
CA ALA A 35 -6.80 -22.16 13.13
C ALA A 35 -7.97 -22.60 12.20
N PRO A 36 -7.76 -23.51 11.24
CA PRO A 36 -6.50 -24.19 10.90
C PRO A 36 -5.62 -23.45 9.87
N MET A 37 -6.04 -22.26 9.40
CA MET A 37 -5.45 -21.49 8.29
C MET A 37 -4.05 -20.90 8.57
N GLY A 38 -3.66 -20.75 9.84
CA GLY A 38 -2.43 -20.07 10.22
C GLY A 38 -2.51 -18.54 10.05
N LYS A 39 -1.38 -17.89 9.78
CA LYS A 39 -1.31 -16.44 9.56
C LYS A 39 -2.03 -16.06 8.27
N LEU A 40 -3.00 -15.16 8.35
CA LEU A 40 -3.78 -14.72 7.19
C LEU A 40 -2.94 -14.02 6.12
N SER A 41 -1.87 -13.32 6.51
CA SER A 41 -0.95 -12.72 5.53
C SER A 41 -0.25 -13.77 4.67
N SER A 42 0.09 -14.93 5.24
CA SER A 42 0.67 -16.04 4.49
C SER A 42 -0.41 -16.78 3.69
N TRP A 43 -1.58 -16.99 4.30
CA TRP A 43 -2.71 -17.67 3.67
C TRP A 43 -3.18 -16.96 2.40
N TRP A 44 -3.28 -15.63 2.42
CA TRP A 44 -3.73 -14.81 1.29
C TRP A 44 -2.64 -14.50 0.25
N ARG A 45 -1.37 -14.83 0.53
CA ARG A 45 -0.23 -14.23 -0.18
C ARG A 45 -0.29 -14.49 -1.68
N GLU A 46 -0.64 -15.71 -2.10
CA GLU A 46 -0.65 -16.09 -3.50
C GLU A 46 -1.78 -15.38 -4.26
N GLU A 47 -3.00 -15.41 -3.71
CA GLU A 47 -4.18 -14.80 -4.32
C GLU A 47 -4.08 -13.28 -4.38
N ILE A 48 -3.61 -12.65 -3.29
CA ILE A 48 -3.37 -11.20 -3.26
C ILE A 48 -2.34 -10.80 -4.29
N SER A 49 -1.21 -11.52 -4.37
CA SER A 49 -0.14 -11.19 -5.30
C SER A 49 -0.58 -11.38 -6.75
N GLY A 50 -1.23 -12.50 -7.07
CA GLY A 50 -1.75 -12.77 -8.41
C GLY A 50 -2.78 -11.73 -8.86
N ALA A 51 -3.75 -11.41 -8.00
CA ALA A 51 -4.79 -10.44 -8.32
C ALA A 51 -4.21 -9.02 -8.46
N LEU A 52 -3.34 -8.59 -7.54
CA LEU A 52 -2.82 -7.24 -7.51
C LEU A 52 -1.80 -6.98 -8.62
N ASN A 53 -0.90 -7.92 -8.92
CA ASN A 53 0.04 -7.79 -10.04
C ASN A 53 -0.71 -7.68 -11.38
N LYS A 54 -1.77 -8.49 -11.58
CA LYS A 54 -2.65 -8.38 -12.74
C LYS A 54 -3.39 -7.03 -12.80
N TYR A 55 -3.92 -6.57 -11.67
CA TYR A 55 -4.63 -5.29 -11.58
C TYR A 55 -3.72 -4.09 -11.87
N CYS A 56 -2.46 -4.19 -11.46
CA CYS A 56 -1.45 -3.14 -11.60
C CYS A 56 -0.56 -3.28 -12.85
N ALA A 57 -0.92 -4.16 -13.80
CA ALA A 57 -0.12 -4.39 -14.99
C ALA A 57 0.15 -3.08 -15.77
N GLY A 58 1.43 -2.77 -16.02
CA GLY A 58 1.87 -1.55 -16.70
C GLY A 58 1.72 -0.25 -15.89
N ALA A 59 1.27 -0.32 -14.64
CA ALA A 59 1.07 0.85 -13.78
C ALA A 59 2.31 1.21 -12.96
N VAL A 60 2.32 2.44 -12.44
CA VAL A 60 3.24 2.84 -11.36
C VAL A 60 2.55 2.56 -10.02
N VAL A 61 3.14 1.70 -9.21
CA VAL A 61 2.61 1.28 -7.91
C VAL A 61 3.38 1.95 -6.79
N VAL A 62 2.68 2.65 -5.90
CA VAL A 62 3.25 3.18 -4.66
C VAL A 62 2.68 2.39 -3.48
N ASN A 63 3.50 1.48 -2.93
CA ASN A 63 3.12 0.66 -1.80
C ASN A 63 3.33 1.45 -0.48
N LEU A 64 2.22 1.66 0.24
CA LEU A 64 2.19 2.32 1.55
C LEU A 64 1.95 1.33 2.70
N LEU A 65 1.97 0.02 2.44
CA LEU A 65 1.76 -1.00 3.45
C LEU A 65 2.82 -0.87 4.56
N PRO A 66 2.40 -0.97 5.84
CA PRO A 66 3.35 -1.08 6.92
C PRO A 66 4.10 -2.42 6.79
N GLN A 67 5.31 -2.49 7.35
CA GLN A 67 6.16 -3.69 7.25
C GLN A 67 5.48 -4.95 7.82
N GLU A 68 4.64 -4.81 8.85
CA GLU A 68 3.83 -5.91 9.39
C GLU A 68 2.87 -6.55 8.37
N HIS A 69 2.53 -5.86 7.28
CA HIS A 69 1.66 -6.36 6.22
C HIS A 69 2.42 -6.74 4.94
N SER A 70 3.74 -6.53 4.85
CA SER A 70 4.50 -6.80 3.63
C SER A 70 4.49 -8.28 3.25
N ALA A 71 4.32 -9.18 4.21
CA ALA A 71 4.23 -10.62 3.97
C ALA A 71 3.01 -11.03 3.12
N ALA A 72 1.99 -10.17 3.01
CA ALA A 72 0.75 -10.47 2.28
C ALA A 72 0.86 -10.26 0.76
N PHE A 73 1.92 -9.65 0.26
CA PHE A 73 2.02 -9.27 -1.15
C PHE A 73 3.46 -9.37 -1.67
N VAL A 74 3.62 -9.92 -2.87
CA VAL A 74 4.87 -9.93 -3.62
C VAL A 74 4.65 -9.22 -4.95
N ALA A 75 5.35 -8.11 -5.14
CA ALA A 75 5.30 -7.38 -6.40
C ALA A 75 6.08 -8.13 -7.48
N ASP A 76 5.51 -8.19 -8.68
CA ASP A 76 6.11 -8.79 -9.86
C ASP A 76 6.64 -7.70 -10.80
N SER A 77 7.95 -7.69 -11.03
CA SER A 77 8.62 -6.71 -11.90
C SER A 77 8.42 -6.95 -13.39
N GLU A 78 7.95 -8.13 -13.80
CA GLU A 78 7.58 -8.38 -15.20
C GLU A 78 6.21 -7.75 -15.52
N SER A 79 5.30 -7.73 -14.54
CA SER A 79 3.95 -7.18 -14.70
C SER A 79 3.86 -5.67 -14.41
N ILE A 80 4.51 -5.20 -13.34
CA ILE A 80 4.41 -3.81 -12.86
C ILE A 80 5.48 -2.94 -13.53
N LYS A 81 5.08 -1.79 -14.10
CA LYS A 81 6.00 -0.88 -14.79
C LYS A 81 7.03 -0.23 -13.86
N SER A 82 6.58 0.22 -12.70
CA SER A 82 7.47 0.75 -11.65
C SER A 82 6.84 0.56 -10.29
N TYR A 83 7.64 0.17 -9.31
CA TYR A 83 7.18 -0.10 -7.96
C TYR A 83 7.99 0.71 -6.95
N PHE A 84 7.30 1.31 -5.98
CA PHE A 84 7.92 2.06 -4.89
C PHE A 84 7.29 1.62 -3.57
N HIS A 85 8.01 0.84 -2.76
CA HIS A 85 7.64 0.63 -1.36
C HIS A 85 8.17 1.78 -0.53
N VAL A 86 7.28 2.56 0.07
CA VAL A 86 7.68 3.75 0.81
C VAL A 86 7.14 3.78 2.23
N ASP A 87 7.92 4.38 3.11
CA ASP A 87 7.46 4.83 4.41
C ASP A 87 7.65 6.33 4.60
N LEU A 88 7.14 6.81 5.73
CA LEU A 88 7.26 8.20 6.14
C LEU A 88 8.12 8.26 7.38
N ALA A 89 9.32 8.79 7.20
CA ALA A 89 10.30 8.99 8.26
C ALA A 89 10.27 10.46 8.71
N THR A 90 10.59 10.71 9.97
CA THR A 90 10.84 12.07 10.45
C THR A 90 12.01 12.69 9.68
N LYS A 91 12.19 14.01 9.80
CA LYS A 91 13.34 14.69 9.19
C LYS A 91 14.69 14.11 9.68
N SER A 92 14.73 13.65 10.94
CA SER A 92 15.87 12.94 11.54
C SER A 92 16.05 11.48 11.08
N GLY A 93 15.15 10.93 10.26
CA GLY A 93 15.25 9.57 9.72
C GLY A 93 14.60 8.48 10.56
N THR A 94 13.97 8.83 11.68
CA THR A 94 13.24 7.90 12.54
C THR A 94 11.92 7.48 11.88
N ALA A 95 11.54 6.21 11.98
CA ALA A 95 10.25 5.74 11.48
C ALA A 95 9.11 6.48 12.19
N GLY A 96 8.15 7.03 11.43
CA GLY A 96 7.18 7.99 11.98
C GLY A 96 6.03 7.41 12.82
N GLY A 97 6.07 6.13 13.18
CA GLY A 97 5.13 5.51 14.12
C GLY A 97 3.66 5.75 13.79
N HIS A 98 2.85 6.04 14.82
CA HIS A 98 1.41 6.33 14.68
C HIS A 98 1.11 7.61 13.90
N ASP A 99 1.89 8.68 14.13
CA ASP A 99 1.72 9.99 13.49
C ASP A 99 1.91 9.92 11.97
N ALA A 100 2.74 8.99 11.48
CA ALA A 100 2.94 8.76 10.05
C ALA A 100 1.69 8.25 9.34
N LYS A 101 0.69 7.68 10.03
CA LYS A 101 -0.54 7.17 9.39
C LYS A 101 -1.32 8.30 8.71
N ALA A 102 -1.50 9.43 9.41
CA ALA A 102 -2.16 10.61 8.84
C ALA A 102 -1.35 11.17 7.66
N ALA A 103 -0.02 11.14 7.76
CA ALA A 103 0.85 11.59 6.69
C ALA A 103 0.79 10.68 5.45
N LYS A 104 0.62 9.36 5.61
CA LYS A 104 0.38 8.42 4.50
C LYS A 104 -0.92 8.75 3.76
N GLY A 105 -1.97 9.12 4.50
CA GLY A 105 -3.22 9.61 3.91
C GLY A 105 -3.01 10.90 3.10
N ARG A 106 -2.21 11.84 3.60
CA ARG A 106 -1.83 13.05 2.85
C ARG A 106 -1.03 12.73 1.59
N LEU A 107 -0.08 11.79 1.66
CA LEU A 107 0.68 11.33 0.51
C LEU A 107 -0.23 10.68 -0.54
N ALA A 108 -1.12 9.77 -0.14
CA ALA A 108 -2.09 9.15 -1.04
C ALA A 108 -2.95 10.22 -1.74
N ARG A 109 -3.44 11.21 -0.99
CA ARG A 109 -4.17 12.35 -1.56
C ARG A 109 -3.34 13.12 -2.58
N HIS A 110 -2.08 13.43 -2.26
CA HIS A 110 -1.17 14.17 -3.13
C HIS A 110 -0.90 13.42 -4.44
N LEU A 111 -0.69 12.10 -4.37
CA LEU A 111 -0.50 11.24 -5.54
C LEU A 111 -1.75 11.25 -6.45
N LEU A 112 -2.94 11.12 -5.88
CA LEU A 112 -4.20 11.15 -6.64
C LEU A 112 -4.44 12.49 -7.34
N LEU A 113 -4.08 13.60 -6.70
CA LEU A 113 -4.17 14.94 -7.30
C LEU A 113 -3.17 15.16 -8.45
N ASN A 114 -2.01 14.52 -8.39
CA ASN A 114 -0.90 14.69 -9.34
C ASN A 114 -0.65 13.43 -10.20
N ARG A 115 -1.71 12.67 -10.49
CA ARG A 115 -1.64 11.32 -11.10
C ARG A 115 -1.02 11.23 -12.49
N THR A 116 -0.87 12.35 -13.20
CA THR A 116 -0.27 12.38 -14.54
C THR A 116 1.21 11.99 -14.52
N ASP A 117 1.88 12.21 -13.38
CA ASP A 117 3.27 11.81 -13.16
C ASP A 117 3.46 11.40 -11.69
N PRO A 118 3.12 10.14 -11.34
CA PRO A 118 3.20 9.67 -9.95
C PRO A 118 4.61 9.71 -9.36
N VAL A 119 5.65 9.54 -10.19
CA VAL A 119 7.05 9.56 -9.75
C VAL A 119 7.45 10.98 -9.34
N LYS A 120 7.10 11.99 -10.15
CA LYS A 120 7.30 13.39 -9.80
C LYS A 120 6.41 13.81 -8.63
N ALA A 121 5.19 13.28 -8.53
CA ALA A 121 4.31 13.51 -7.40
C ALA A 121 4.92 12.98 -6.09
N LEU A 122 5.47 11.78 -6.10
CA LEU A 122 6.14 11.16 -4.95
C LEU A 122 7.33 12.01 -4.46
N LYS A 123 8.17 12.49 -5.39
CA LYS A 123 9.32 13.36 -5.10
C LYS A 123 8.94 14.76 -4.61
N SER A 124 7.80 15.28 -5.06
CA SER A 124 7.34 16.63 -4.72
C SER A 124 6.49 16.70 -3.45
N PHE A 125 6.18 15.55 -2.82
CA PHE A 125 5.42 15.51 -1.59
C PHE A 125 6.13 16.28 -0.46
N LYS A 126 5.40 17.16 0.22
CA LYS A 126 5.88 17.93 1.36
C LYS A 126 4.96 17.68 2.55
N ASP A 127 5.55 17.38 3.70
CA ASP A 127 4.87 17.28 4.97
C ASP A 127 5.65 18.04 6.05
N PRO A 128 4.98 18.70 7.02
CA PRO A 128 5.68 19.47 8.04
C PRO A 128 6.67 18.64 8.88
N LYS A 129 6.33 17.36 9.13
CA LYS A 129 7.08 16.47 10.04
C LYS A 129 7.80 15.34 9.31
N PHE A 130 7.24 14.86 8.21
CA PHE A 130 7.70 13.65 7.54
C PHE A 130 8.31 13.89 6.15
N LYS A 131 9.20 12.99 5.75
CA LYS A 131 9.71 12.86 4.38
C LYS A 131 9.43 11.45 3.87
N VAL A 132 9.19 11.34 2.57
CA VAL A 132 9.12 10.02 1.91
C VAL A 132 10.50 9.39 1.97
N ARG A 133 10.56 8.15 2.45
CA ARG A 133 11.73 7.28 2.33
C ARG A 133 11.31 6.06 1.52
N VAL A 134 12.05 5.81 0.45
CA VAL A 134 11.88 4.62 -0.39
C VAL A 134 12.64 3.49 0.29
N LEU A 135 11.92 2.40 0.57
CA LEU A 135 12.44 1.19 1.20
C LEU A 135 12.92 0.19 0.14
N ASP A 136 12.17 0.09 -0.94
CA ASP A 136 12.43 -0.80 -2.07
C ASP A 136 11.81 -0.21 -3.34
N GLN A 137 12.42 -0.48 -4.49
CA GLN A 137 11.91 -0.05 -5.79
C GLN A 137 12.48 -0.88 -6.95
N PHE A 138 11.71 -0.95 -8.03
CA PHE A 138 12.15 -1.40 -9.35
C PHE A 138 11.41 -0.64 -10.45
#